data_AF-A0A821ZCQ6-F1
#
_entry.id   AF-A0A821ZCQ6-F1
#
_cell.length_a   1.000
_cell.length_b   1.000
_cell.length_c   1.000
_cell.angle_alpha   90.00
_cell.angle_beta   90.00
_cell.angle_gamma   90.00
#
_symmetry.space_group_name_H-M   'P 1'
#
loop_
_entity.id
_entity.type
_entity.pdbx_description
1 polymer ?
#
loop_
_entity_poly.entity_id
_entity_poly.type
_entity_poly.pdbx_seq_one_letter_code
_entity_poly.pdbx_strand_id
1 'polypeptide(L)'
;MTKSKVPTRDPDCDLNITQLIQSKGYPCEEHKVTTADGYILGVFRIPHGRNVLSTTPGRPVLLQHGLLDAAVTWVMNLPDQSLGYILADAGYDVWLGNMRGNYYSRAHVKYNPDHDEAFWDFSWDDMARDDLPSMIYYILNVTQQTQIGYVGHSQGTLIAFAEFGRPNSVLQNSVSFYAALAPVAHLGHIKSPIKYLSSTSKELELYWHLLFGRNEFLPSSYLTKWLGTFACGEFVIDRLLCQNILFVLCGPENKNMNNTRMPVYLSHEPDGTSVKNMIH
;
A
#
# COMPACT_ATOMS: atom_id res chain seq x y z
N MET A 1 -19.76 13.69 39.33
CA MET A 1 -19.35 14.23 38.03
C MET A 1 -18.09 13.51 37.59
N THR A 2 -18.24 12.41 36.86
CA THR A 2 -17.14 11.71 36.21
C THR A 2 -16.65 12.62 35.08
N LYS A 3 -15.44 13.16 35.21
CA LYS A 3 -14.76 13.82 34.10
C LYS A 3 -14.65 12.78 32.98
N SER A 4 -15.45 12.95 31.92
CA SER A 4 -15.24 12.25 30.66
C SER A 4 -13.79 12.51 30.25
N LYS A 5 -12.94 11.49 30.32
CA LYS A 5 -11.60 11.57 29.73
C LYS A 5 -11.85 11.71 28.24
N VAL A 6 -11.55 12.88 27.69
CA VAL A 6 -11.35 13.04 26.24
C VAL A 6 -10.45 11.89 25.79
N PRO A 7 -10.87 11.04 24.84
CA PRO A 7 -10.01 9.97 24.34
C PRO A 7 -8.71 10.62 23.84
N THR A 8 -7.59 10.28 24.46
CA THR A 8 -6.28 10.70 23.97
C THR A 8 -6.08 10.10 22.59
N ARG A 9 -5.89 10.97 21.58
CA ARG A 9 -5.57 10.63 20.20
C ARG A 9 -4.49 9.55 20.16
N ASP A 10 -4.71 8.50 19.37
CA ASP A 10 -3.70 7.45 19.16
C ASP A 10 -2.49 8.11 18.49
N PRO A 11 -1.28 8.06 19.10
CA PRO A 11 -0.11 8.71 18.53
C PRO A 11 0.28 8.15 17.16
N ASP A 12 -0.11 6.91 16.85
CA ASP A 12 0.17 6.24 15.58
C ASP A 12 -0.48 6.95 14.37
N CYS A 13 -1.48 7.81 14.60
CA CYS A 13 -2.10 8.61 13.54
C CYS A 13 -1.14 9.65 12.92
N ASP A 14 -0.12 10.08 13.67
CA ASP A 14 0.77 11.18 13.27
C ASP A 14 2.16 10.70 12.82
N LEU A 15 2.41 9.40 12.92
CA LEU A 15 3.71 8.80 12.63
C LEU A 15 3.80 8.38 11.17
N ASN A 16 4.91 8.67 10.50
CA ASN A 16 5.20 8.00 9.22
C ASN A 16 5.56 6.52 9.46
N ILE A 17 5.64 5.71 8.40
CA ILE A 17 5.90 4.27 8.52
C ILE A 17 7.20 3.93 9.28
N THR A 18 8.29 4.68 9.07
CA THR A 18 9.55 4.49 9.80
C THR A 18 9.37 4.71 11.29
N GLN A 19 8.69 5.81 11.65
CA GLN A 19 8.38 6.14 13.03
C GLN A 19 7.42 5.10 13.66
N LEU A 20 6.44 4.60 12.92
CA LEU A 20 5.55 3.52 13.36
C LEU A 20 6.36 2.27 13.74
N ILE A 21 7.19 1.79 12.82
CA ILE A 21 8.02 0.59 13.01
C ILE A 21 8.94 0.75 14.22
N GLN A 22 9.63 1.89 14.31
CA GLN A 22 10.52 2.20 15.42
C GLN A 22 9.78 2.36 16.76
N SER A 23 8.58 2.96 16.76
CA SER A 23 7.75 3.11 17.98
C SER A 23 7.37 1.76 18.59
N LYS A 24 7.30 0.70 17.76
CA LYS A 24 7.03 -0.67 18.21
C LYS A 24 8.28 -1.44 18.61
N GLY A 25 9.47 -0.85 18.47
CA GLY A 25 10.76 -1.41 18.88
C GLY A 25 11.53 -2.15 17.79
N TYR A 26 11.10 -2.09 16.52
CA TYR A 26 11.76 -2.77 15.41
C TYR A 26 12.78 -1.87 14.70
N PRO A 27 13.87 -2.43 14.15
CA PRO A 27 14.73 -1.71 13.21
C PRO A 27 13.95 -1.38 11.93
N CYS A 28 14.27 -0.25 11.30
CA CYS A 28 13.71 0.13 10.01
C CYS A 28 14.81 0.73 9.12
N GLU A 29 14.95 0.20 7.91
CA GLU A 29 15.77 0.78 6.85
C GLU A 29 14.85 1.34 5.75
N GLU A 30 15.25 2.47 5.17
CA GLU A 30 14.57 3.10 4.03
C GLU A 30 15.43 2.95 2.77
N HIS A 31 14.81 2.51 1.69
CA HIS A 31 15.46 2.32 0.41
C HIS A 31 14.71 3.06 -0.70
N LYS A 32 15.47 3.51 -1.70
CA LYS A 32 14.93 4.10 -2.92
C LYS A 32 15.24 3.18 -4.09
N VAL A 33 14.21 2.67 -4.73
CA VAL A 33 14.33 1.79 -5.89
C VAL A 33 13.93 2.58 -7.13
N THR A 34 14.82 2.67 -8.13
CA THR A 34 14.51 3.36 -9.38
C THR A 34 14.07 2.35 -10.43
N THR A 35 12.90 2.57 -11.03
CA THR A 35 12.36 1.70 -12.08
C THR A 35 13.01 1.97 -13.43
N ALA A 36 12.85 1.04 -14.38
CA ALA A 36 13.41 1.18 -15.73
C ALA A 36 12.90 2.43 -16.46
N ASP A 37 11.65 2.83 -16.21
CA ASP A 37 11.02 4.03 -16.76
C ASP A 37 11.21 5.29 -15.91
N GLY A 38 11.87 5.18 -14.74
CA GLY A 38 12.40 6.32 -14.00
C GLY A 38 11.60 6.77 -12.78
N TYR A 39 10.59 6.02 -12.34
CA TYR A 39 9.94 6.25 -11.04
C TYR A 39 10.89 5.88 -9.91
N ILE A 40 10.76 6.58 -8.78
CA ILE A 40 11.55 6.35 -7.57
C ILE A 40 10.62 5.87 -6.47
N LEU A 41 10.70 4.58 -6.16
CA LEU A 41 9.85 3.89 -5.21
C LEU A 41 10.49 3.90 -3.81
N GLY A 42 9.71 4.31 -2.80
CA GLY A 42 10.11 4.19 -1.41
C GLY A 42 9.84 2.78 -0.88
N VAL A 43 10.87 2.04 -0.50
CA VAL A 43 10.74 0.67 0.01
C VAL A 43 11.30 0.62 1.43
N PHE A 44 10.53 0.04 2.35
CA PHE A 44 10.92 -0.06 3.76
C PHE A 44 11.33 -1.48 4.12
N ARG A 45 12.25 -1.64 5.06
CA ARG A 45 12.76 -2.95 5.46
C ARG A 45 12.81 -3.08 6.98
N ILE A 46 12.33 -4.20 7.50
CA ILE A 46 12.49 -4.65 8.87
C ILE A 46 13.44 -5.86 8.85
N PRO A 47 14.76 -5.64 9.02
CA PRO A 47 15.76 -6.69 8.79
C PRO A 47 15.72 -7.84 9.81
N HIS A 48 15.18 -7.60 11.01
CA HIS A 48 15.00 -8.60 12.05
C HIS A 48 13.94 -8.20 13.09
N GLY A 49 13.46 -9.16 13.88
CA GLY A 49 12.55 -8.94 15.00
C GLY A 49 13.18 -8.24 16.21
N ARG A 50 12.34 -7.86 17.18
CA ARG A 50 12.72 -6.99 18.33
C ARG A 50 13.70 -7.63 19.30
N ASN A 51 13.61 -8.95 19.45
CA ASN A 51 14.36 -9.74 20.43
C ASN A 51 15.43 -10.62 19.78
N VAL A 52 15.81 -10.33 18.54
CA VAL A 52 16.79 -11.12 17.78
C VAL A 52 18.17 -10.52 17.95
N LEU A 53 19.10 -11.28 18.56
CA LEU A 53 20.52 -10.91 18.71
C LEU A 53 21.35 -11.19 17.44
N SER A 54 20.79 -11.92 16.48
CA SER A 54 21.44 -12.19 15.20
C SER A 54 21.40 -10.96 14.31
N THR A 55 22.57 -10.50 13.89
CA THR A 55 22.72 -9.42 12.90
C THR A 55 22.56 -9.92 11.47
N THR A 56 22.46 -11.23 11.25
CA THR A 56 22.27 -11.81 9.91
C THR A 56 20.77 -11.81 9.57
N PRO A 57 20.34 -11.06 8.53
CA PRO A 57 18.95 -11.06 8.10
C PRO A 57 18.49 -12.44 7.63
N GLY A 58 17.21 -12.73 7.83
CA GLY A 58 16.58 -13.97 7.39
C GLY A 58 16.37 -14.05 5.88
N ARG A 59 15.53 -15.00 5.45
CA ARG A 59 15.08 -15.05 4.05
C ARG A 59 14.19 -13.84 3.75
N PRO A 60 14.37 -13.16 2.61
CA PRO A 60 13.61 -11.96 2.30
C PRO A 60 12.17 -12.29 1.94
N VAL A 61 11.24 -11.47 2.41
CA VAL A 61 9.81 -11.53 2.08
C VAL A 61 9.33 -10.13 1.72
N LEU A 62 8.84 -9.95 0.49
CA LEU A 62 8.22 -8.72 0.03
C LEU A 62 6.71 -8.75 0.30
N LEU A 63 6.23 -7.77 1.06
CA LEU A 63 4.82 -7.52 1.32
C LEU A 63 4.33 -6.37 0.44
N GLN A 64 3.33 -6.63 -0.39
CA GLN A 64 2.83 -5.68 -1.38
C GLN A 64 1.36 -5.32 -1.15
N HIS A 65 1.11 -4.04 -0.92
CA HIS A 65 -0.20 -3.45 -0.62
C HIS A 65 -1.18 -3.48 -1.82
N GLY A 66 -2.43 -3.08 -1.56
CA GLY A 66 -3.52 -3.05 -2.54
C GLY A 66 -3.68 -1.74 -3.33
N LEU A 67 -4.84 -1.56 -3.95
CA LEU A 67 -5.25 -0.32 -4.61
C LEU A 67 -5.45 0.79 -3.56
N LEU A 68 -4.96 2.01 -3.83
CA LEU A 68 -5.08 3.19 -2.95
C LEU A 68 -4.50 2.99 -1.53
N ASP A 69 -3.51 2.12 -1.42
CA ASP A 69 -2.91 1.65 -0.18
C ASP A 69 -1.39 1.93 -0.19
N ALA A 70 -0.72 1.61 0.90
CA ALA A 70 0.72 1.75 1.06
C ALA A 70 1.32 0.66 1.94
N ALA A 71 2.65 0.59 1.96
CA ALA A 71 3.43 -0.32 2.79
C ALA A 71 3.01 -0.32 4.28
N VAL A 72 2.47 0.79 4.77
CA VAL A 72 2.07 0.96 6.17
C VAL A 72 1.00 -0.04 6.61
N THR A 73 0.15 -0.53 5.70
CA THR A 73 -0.91 -1.52 5.99
C THR A 73 -0.40 -2.76 6.74
N TRP A 74 0.84 -3.17 6.45
CA TRP A 74 1.47 -4.33 7.06
C TRP A 74 1.98 -4.13 8.49
N VAL A 75 1.92 -2.89 8.99
CA VAL A 75 2.51 -2.44 10.26
C VAL A 75 1.60 -1.47 11.05
N MET A 76 0.34 -1.28 10.62
CA MET A 76 -0.63 -0.37 11.22
C MET A 76 -1.26 -0.86 12.53
N ASN A 77 -1.11 -2.13 12.92
CA ASN A 77 -1.68 -2.67 14.15
C ASN A 77 -0.59 -2.91 15.21
N LEU A 78 -0.94 -3.66 16.26
CA LEU A 78 0.02 -4.11 17.25
C LEU A 78 1.00 -5.13 16.64
N PRO A 79 2.18 -5.33 17.26
CA PRO A 79 3.18 -6.28 16.77
C PRO A 79 2.70 -7.72 16.56
N ASP A 80 1.80 -8.20 17.41
CA ASP A 80 1.19 -9.53 17.34
C ASP A 80 -0.02 -9.61 16.37
N GLN A 81 -0.35 -8.51 15.71
CA GLN A 81 -1.52 -8.36 14.83
C GLN A 81 -1.17 -7.85 13.43
N SER A 82 0.10 -7.52 13.16
CA SER A 82 0.53 -6.99 11.87
C SER A 82 1.54 -7.93 11.23
N LEU A 83 1.28 -8.34 9.99
CA LEU A 83 2.06 -9.37 9.31
C LEU A 83 3.55 -9.02 9.19
N GLY A 84 3.88 -7.75 8.96
CA GLY A 84 5.28 -7.32 8.87
C GLY A 84 6.06 -7.58 10.16
N TYR A 85 5.44 -7.31 11.31
CA TYR A 85 6.03 -7.56 12.62
C TYR A 85 6.10 -9.06 12.94
N ILE A 86 5.02 -9.80 12.67
CA ILE A 86 4.96 -11.25 12.91
C ILE A 86 6.04 -11.99 12.13
N LEU A 87 6.27 -11.63 10.85
CA LEU A 87 7.32 -12.22 10.03
C LEU A 87 8.73 -11.85 10.53
N ALA A 88 8.95 -10.61 10.94
CA ALA A 88 10.24 -10.18 11.48
C ALA A 88 10.56 -10.93 12.79
N ASP A 89 9.60 -11.05 13.72
CA ASP A 89 9.74 -11.83 14.96
C ASP A 89 9.90 -13.34 14.69
N ALA A 90 9.39 -13.85 13.55
CA ALA A 90 9.61 -15.21 13.08
C ALA A 90 10.96 -15.43 12.35
N GLY A 91 11.79 -14.39 12.23
CA GLY A 91 13.15 -14.50 11.69
C GLY A 91 13.26 -14.29 10.17
N TYR A 92 12.26 -13.68 9.52
CA TYR A 92 12.36 -13.26 8.12
C TYR A 92 12.97 -11.86 7.98
N ASP A 93 13.58 -11.59 6.83
CA ASP A 93 13.97 -10.24 6.41
C ASP A 93 12.80 -9.60 5.67
N VAL A 94 12.07 -8.69 6.30
CA VAL A 94 10.78 -8.20 5.78
C VAL A 94 10.98 -6.94 4.97
N TRP A 95 10.49 -6.93 3.74
CA TRP A 95 10.48 -5.79 2.83
C TRP A 95 9.05 -5.36 2.55
N LEU A 96 8.78 -4.06 2.61
CA LEU A 96 7.46 -3.46 2.45
C LEU A 96 7.51 -2.56 1.20
N GLY A 97 6.89 -3.02 0.12
CA GLY A 97 6.92 -2.34 -1.18
C GLY A 97 5.86 -1.25 -1.29
N ASN A 98 6.18 -0.16 -2.00
CA ASN A 98 5.22 0.86 -2.40
C ASN A 98 5.20 1.01 -3.92
N MET A 99 4.02 1.17 -4.49
CA MET A 99 3.84 1.35 -5.93
C MET A 99 3.92 2.82 -6.33
N ARG A 100 4.36 3.08 -7.57
CA ARG A 100 4.41 4.42 -8.16
C ARG A 100 3.13 5.23 -7.88
N GLY A 101 3.32 6.50 -7.51
CA GLY A 101 2.25 7.47 -7.30
C GLY A 101 1.59 7.44 -5.92
N ASN A 102 1.84 6.45 -5.06
CA ASN A 102 1.42 6.57 -3.67
C ASN A 102 2.32 7.55 -2.88
N TYR A 103 1.97 7.90 -1.64
CA TYR A 103 2.68 8.92 -0.84
C TYR A 103 4.19 8.66 -0.74
N TYR A 104 4.61 7.40 -0.62
CA TYR A 104 6.01 7.01 -0.46
C TYR A 104 6.76 6.84 -1.79
N SER A 105 6.06 6.84 -2.92
CA SER A 105 6.59 6.59 -4.26
C SER A 105 6.14 7.66 -5.28
N ARG A 106 5.97 8.90 -4.80
CA ARG A 106 5.55 10.07 -5.58
C ARG A 106 6.75 10.87 -6.12
N ALA A 107 7.67 10.20 -6.81
CA ALA A 107 8.89 10.81 -7.36
C ALA A 107 9.35 10.13 -8.65
N HIS A 108 9.99 10.92 -9.53
CA HIS A 108 10.51 10.45 -10.82
C HIS A 108 11.78 11.22 -11.18
N VAL A 109 12.67 10.60 -11.96
CA VAL A 109 13.94 11.21 -12.44
C VAL A 109 13.75 12.36 -13.44
N LYS A 110 12.53 12.58 -13.95
CA LYS A 110 12.24 13.48 -15.08
C LYS A 110 11.00 14.32 -14.84
N TYR A 111 9.89 13.68 -14.48
CA TYR A 111 8.61 14.35 -14.32
C TYR A 111 8.38 14.82 -12.89
N ASN A 112 7.80 16.00 -12.72
CA ASN A 112 7.33 16.52 -11.45
C ASN A 112 5.86 16.12 -11.23
N PRO A 113 5.53 15.38 -10.17
CA PRO A 113 4.16 14.89 -9.92
C PRO A 113 3.11 16.00 -9.73
N ASP A 114 3.53 17.22 -9.37
CA ASP A 114 2.64 18.37 -9.16
C ASP A 114 2.38 19.20 -10.42
N HIS A 115 3.16 18.97 -11.49
CA HIS A 115 3.14 19.83 -12.68
C HIS A 115 3.02 19.06 -14.00
N ASP A 116 3.50 17.81 -14.04
CA ASP A 116 3.56 17.02 -15.26
C ASP A 116 2.53 15.90 -15.23
N GLU A 117 1.48 16.01 -16.06
CA GLU A 117 0.47 14.96 -16.26
C GLU A 117 1.10 13.62 -16.65
N ALA A 118 2.24 13.65 -17.36
CA ALA A 118 2.98 12.46 -17.75
C ALA A 118 3.49 11.62 -16.56
N PHE A 119 3.62 12.20 -15.36
CA PHE A 119 3.91 11.44 -14.14
C PHE A 119 2.77 10.49 -13.76
N TRP A 120 1.53 10.81 -14.11
CA TRP A 120 0.34 10.04 -13.72
C TRP A 120 -0.14 9.10 -14.83
N ASP A 121 0.58 9.01 -15.95
CA ASP A 121 0.22 8.20 -17.11
C ASP A 121 0.59 6.70 -16.93
N PHE A 122 0.26 6.12 -15.77
CA PHE A 122 0.52 4.70 -15.45
C PHE A 122 -0.75 3.97 -14.98
N SER A 123 -0.71 2.64 -14.97
CA SER A 123 -1.68 1.76 -14.31
C SER A 123 -0.99 0.56 -13.66
N TRP A 124 -1.77 -0.38 -13.11
CA TRP A 124 -1.26 -1.63 -12.53
C TRP A 124 -0.43 -2.45 -13.53
N ASP A 125 -0.63 -2.26 -14.82
CA ASP A 125 0.15 -2.90 -15.88
C ASP A 125 1.63 -2.46 -15.84
N ASP A 126 1.87 -1.17 -15.62
CA ASP A 126 3.22 -0.60 -15.49
C ASP A 126 3.83 -0.99 -14.13
N MET A 127 3.02 -1.05 -13.07
CA MET A 127 3.46 -1.59 -11.78
C MET A 127 3.94 -3.03 -11.88
N ALA A 128 3.21 -3.87 -12.62
CA ALA A 128 3.60 -5.27 -12.85
C ALA A 128 4.87 -5.36 -13.69
N ARG A 129 4.96 -4.57 -14.77
CA ARG A 129 6.07 -4.61 -15.72
C ARG A 129 7.37 -4.00 -15.21
N ASP A 130 7.30 -2.94 -14.40
CA ASP A 130 8.45 -2.10 -14.06
C ASP A 130 8.70 -2.02 -12.56
N ASP A 131 7.67 -1.81 -11.72
CA ASP A 131 7.86 -1.62 -10.26
C ASP A 131 8.26 -2.93 -9.57
N LEU A 132 7.45 -3.98 -9.76
CA LEU A 132 7.66 -5.26 -9.10
C LEU A 132 9.03 -5.88 -9.44
N PRO A 133 9.47 -5.93 -10.72
CA PRO A 133 10.82 -6.40 -11.05
C PRO A 133 11.91 -5.55 -10.43
N SER A 134 11.79 -4.22 -10.48
CA SER A 134 12.80 -3.32 -9.92
C SER A 134 12.96 -3.54 -8.41
N MET A 135 11.85 -3.72 -7.68
CA MET A 135 11.89 -4.02 -6.25
C MET A 135 12.52 -5.39 -5.98
N ILE A 136 12.10 -6.45 -6.67
CA ILE A 136 12.65 -7.79 -6.43
C ILE A 136 14.15 -7.84 -6.74
N TYR A 137 14.61 -7.29 -7.88
CA TYR A 137 16.04 -7.27 -8.19
C TYR A 137 16.86 -6.47 -7.20
N TYR A 138 16.34 -5.31 -6.77
CA TYR A 138 17.00 -4.51 -5.76
C TYR A 138 17.15 -5.31 -4.46
N ILE A 139 16.10 -5.99 -4.00
CA ILE A 139 16.12 -6.78 -2.76
C ILE A 139 17.11 -7.95 -2.87
N LEU A 140 17.07 -8.72 -3.96
CA LEU A 140 17.99 -9.84 -4.16
C LEU A 140 19.45 -9.36 -4.21
N ASN A 141 19.71 -8.20 -4.82
CA ASN A 141 21.04 -7.59 -4.84
C ASN A 141 21.47 -7.08 -3.46
N VAL A 142 20.59 -6.47 -2.67
CA VAL A 142 20.95 -6.01 -1.30
C VAL A 142 21.20 -7.19 -0.37
N THR A 143 20.35 -8.21 -0.45
CA THR A 143 20.37 -9.37 0.46
C THR A 143 21.35 -10.47 0.04
N GLN A 144 21.83 -10.43 -1.21
CA GLN A 144 22.62 -11.49 -1.85
C GLN A 144 21.93 -12.86 -1.85
N GLN A 145 20.59 -12.85 -1.79
CA GLN A 145 19.76 -14.05 -1.87
C GLN A 145 19.40 -14.33 -3.32
N THR A 146 19.13 -15.60 -3.64
CA THR A 146 18.71 -16.01 -4.99
C THR A 146 17.19 -16.04 -5.14
N GLN A 147 16.45 -16.08 -4.04
CA GLN A 147 14.99 -16.13 -4.04
C GLN A 147 14.39 -15.29 -2.91
N ILE A 148 13.16 -14.82 -3.16
CA ILE A 148 12.35 -14.04 -2.23
C ILE A 148 10.97 -14.70 -2.04
N GLY A 149 10.34 -14.49 -0.88
CA GLY A 149 8.91 -14.75 -0.69
C GLY A 149 8.07 -13.54 -1.10
N TYR A 150 6.92 -13.75 -1.72
CA TYR A 150 6.00 -12.66 -2.07
C TYR A 150 4.64 -12.83 -1.39
N VAL A 151 4.17 -11.78 -0.73
CA VAL A 151 2.80 -11.70 -0.19
C VAL A 151 2.13 -10.47 -0.77
N GLY A 152 1.05 -10.67 -1.51
CA GLY A 152 0.26 -9.58 -2.10
C GLY A 152 -1.11 -9.48 -1.45
N HIS A 153 -1.63 -8.26 -1.30
CA HIS A 153 -3.03 -8.00 -0.96
C HIS A 153 -3.74 -7.29 -2.11
N SER A 154 -4.96 -7.70 -2.47
CA SER A 154 -5.81 -6.99 -3.44
C SER A 154 -5.06 -6.72 -4.77
N GLN A 155 -4.89 -5.46 -5.21
CA GLN A 155 -4.12 -5.13 -6.42
C GLN A 155 -2.66 -5.64 -6.38
N GLY A 156 -2.03 -5.76 -5.21
CA GLY A 156 -0.72 -6.38 -5.07
C GLY A 156 -0.70 -7.85 -5.52
N THR A 157 -1.85 -8.54 -5.47
CA THR A 157 -1.98 -9.88 -6.06
C THR A 157 -2.10 -9.84 -7.58
N LEU A 158 -2.87 -8.90 -8.12
CA LEU A 158 -3.06 -8.70 -9.56
C LEU A 158 -1.72 -8.43 -10.25
N ILE A 159 -0.91 -7.54 -9.68
CA ILE A 159 0.42 -7.18 -10.17
C ILE A 159 1.32 -8.43 -10.26
N ALA A 160 1.32 -9.26 -9.22
CA ALA A 160 2.08 -10.51 -9.21
C ALA A 160 1.54 -11.53 -10.22
N PHE A 161 0.22 -11.69 -10.35
CA PHE A 161 -0.37 -12.57 -11.37
C PHE A 161 -0.01 -12.10 -12.78
N ALA A 162 -0.09 -10.80 -13.05
CA ALA A 162 0.24 -10.21 -14.33
C ALA A 162 1.71 -10.45 -14.68
N GLU A 163 2.63 -10.15 -13.76
CA GLU A 163 4.07 -10.28 -14.01
C GLU A 163 4.54 -11.73 -14.06
N PHE A 164 4.18 -12.56 -13.07
CA PHE A 164 4.58 -13.96 -13.06
C PHE A 164 3.88 -14.77 -14.15
N GLY A 165 2.75 -14.29 -14.68
CA GLY A 165 2.06 -14.87 -15.83
C GLY A 165 2.66 -14.49 -17.19
N ARG A 166 3.56 -13.50 -17.27
CA ARG A 166 4.16 -13.09 -18.55
C ARG A 166 5.04 -14.20 -19.12
N PRO A 167 4.98 -14.47 -20.43
CA PRO A 167 5.94 -15.35 -21.09
C PRO A 167 7.38 -14.87 -20.85
N ASN A 168 8.25 -15.77 -20.38
CA ASN A 168 9.66 -15.51 -20.07
C ASN A 168 9.91 -14.52 -18.91
N SER A 169 8.97 -14.32 -17.98
CA SER A 169 9.28 -13.57 -16.76
C SER A 169 10.37 -14.29 -15.96
N VAL A 170 11.55 -13.68 -15.95
CA VAL A 170 12.73 -14.18 -15.21
C VAL A 170 12.53 -14.14 -13.69
N LEU A 171 11.52 -13.40 -13.21
CA LEU A 171 11.15 -13.37 -11.79
C LEU A 171 10.50 -14.67 -11.32
N GLN A 172 9.93 -15.49 -12.21
CA GLN A 172 9.31 -16.78 -11.84
C GLN A 172 10.27 -17.67 -11.04
N ASN A 173 11.55 -17.67 -11.40
CA ASN A 173 12.57 -18.47 -10.71
C ASN A 173 13.11 -17.80 -9.43
N SER A 174 12.85 -16.49 -9.29
CA SER A 174 13.31 -15.66 -8.17
C SER A 174 12.31 -15.64 -7.01
N VAL A 175 11.08 -16.15 -7.20
CA VAL A 175 10.04 -16.18 -6.17
C VAL A 175 9.85 -17.59 -5.65
N SER A 176 10.21 -17.81 -4.38
CA SER A 176 10.13 -19.12 -3.72
C SER A 176 8.72 -19.52 -3.30
N PHE A 177 7.90 -18.54 -2.94
CA PHE A 177 6.48 -18.73 -2.63
C PHE A 177 5.70 -17.44 -2.93
N TYR A 178 4.43 -17.60 -3.28
CA TYR A 178 3.48 -16.51 -3.45
C TYR A 178 2.23 -16.76 -2.61
N ALA A 179 1.99 -15.90 -1.61
CA ALA A 179 0.73 -15.85 -0.87
C ALA A 179 -0.15 -14.70 -1.38
N ALA A 180 -1.34 -15.03 -1.89
CA ALA A 180 -2.29 -14.07 -2.43
C ALA A 180 -3.46 -13.84 -1.44
N LEU A 181 -3.52 -12.67 -0.82
CA LEU A 181 -4.56 -12.28 0.13
C LEU A 181 -5.62 -11.44 -0.57
N ALA A 182 -6.89 -11.85 -0.52
CA ALA A 182 -7.97 -11.25 -1.31
C ALA A 182 -7.60 -11.12 -2.80
N PRO A 183 -7.33 -12.24 -3.50
CA PRO A 183 -6.77 -12.21 -4.85
C PRO A 183 -7.70 -11.53 -5.86
N VAL A 184 -7.12 -10.68 -6.72
CA VAL A 184 -7.81 -9.98 -7.82
C VAL A 184 -7.17 -10.41 -9.14
N ALA A 185 -8.00 -10.93 -10.04
CA ALA A 185 -7.62 -11.25 -11.42
C ALA A 185 -8.69 -10.76 -12.41
N HIS A 186 -9.97 -10.94 -12.06
CA HIS A 186 -11.10 -10.44 -12.83
C HIS A 186 -12.12 -9.78 -11.91
N LEU A 187 -12.75 -8.70 -12.40
CA LEU A 187 -13.71 -7.90 -11.62
C LEU A 187 -15.19 -8.12 -12.04
N GLY A 188 -15.48 -9.02 -12.98
CA GLY A 188 -16.81 -9.17 -13.58
C GLY A 188 -17.96 -9.52 -12.64
N HIS A 189 -17.67 -9.99 -11.42
CA HIS A 189 -18.68 -10.38 -10.41
C HIS A 189 -18.53 -9.65 -9.07
N ILE A 190 -17.76 -8.55 -9.01
CA ILE A 190 -17.63 -7.81 -7.76
C ILE A 190 -18.98 -7.20 -7.35
N LYS A 191 -19.22 -7.18 -6.04
CA LYS A 191 -20.40 -6.54 -5.44
C LYS A 191 -20.15 -5.10 -5.02
N SER A 192 -18.88 -4.69 -4.96
CA SER A 192 -18.48 -3.33 -4.61
C SER A 192 -19.11 -2.32 -5.57
N PRO A 193 -19.48 -1.12 -5.09
CA PRO A 193 -19.92 -0.01 -5.92
C PRO A 193 -18.94 0.38 -7.04
N ILE A 194 -17.65 0.02 -6.93
CA ILE A 194 -16.63 0.32 -7.95
C ILE A 194 -16.97 -0.32 -9.31
N LYS A 195 -17.79 -1.38 -9.35
CA LYS A 195 -18.26 -1.99 -10.61
C LYS A 195 -19.03 -1.02 -11.52
N TYR A 196 -19.66 -0.01 -10.94
CA TYR A 196 -20.38 1.01 -11.71
C TYR A 196 -19.44 2.02 -12.34
N LEU A 197 -18.18 2.06 -11.86
CA LEU A 197 -17.12 2.90 -12.39
C LEU A 197 -16.22 2.13 -13.38
N SER A 198 -16.27 0.79 -13.37
CA SER A 198 -15.39 -0.10 -14.13
C SER A 198 -15.87 -0.47 -15.55
N SER A 199 -16.85 0.23 -16.11
CA SER A 199 -17.33 -0.07 -17.46
C SER A 199 -16.44 0.60 -18.51
N THR A 200 -15.79 -0.23 -19.33
CA THR A 200 -14.79 0.10 -20.35
C THR A 200 -15.42 0.69 -21.62
N SER A 201 -16.10 1.84 -21.49
CA SER A 201 -16.54 2.63 -22.64
C SER A 201 -15.67 3.88 -22.76
N LYS A 202 -15.35 4.30 -23.99
CA LYS A 202 -14.57 5.53 -24.25
C LYS A 202 -15.28 6.76 -23.68
N GLU A 203 -16.60 6.72 -23.61
CA GLU A 203 -17.43 7.73 -22.99
C GLU A 203 -17.15 7.82 -21.48
N LEU A 204 -17.01 6.69 -20.78
CA LEU A 204 -16.64 6.69 -19.36
C LEU A 204 -15.23 7.21 -19.10
N GLU A 205 -14.25 6.89 -19.96
CA GLU A 205 -12.89 7.46 -19.85
C GLU A 205 -12.92 8.99 -19.93
N LEU A 206 -13.71 9.56 -20.86
CA LEU A 206 -13.93 11.00 -20.94
C LEU A 206 -14.60 11.55 -19.67
N TYR A 207 -15.63 10.87 -19.13
CA TYR A 207 -16.26 11.28 -17.88
C TYR A 207 -15.30 11.24 -16.69
N TRP A 208 -14.46 10.21 -16.59
CA TRP A 208 -13.41 10.11 -15.58
C TRP A 208 -12.45 11.29 -15.65
N HIS A 209 -12.00 11.66 -16.84
CA HIS A 209 -11.15 12.82 -17.03
C HIS A 209 -11.84 14.15 -16.73
N LEU A 210 -13.14 14.28 -17.03
CA LEU A 210 -13.91 15.47 -16.68
C LEU A 210 -14.12 15.61 -15.16
N LEU A 211 -14.33 14.50 -14.45
CA LEU A 211 -14.63 14.49 -13.01
C LEU A 211 -13.38 14.56 -12.13
N PHE A 212 -12.33 13.82 -12.51
CA PHE A 212 -11.15 13.60 -11.68
C PHE A 212 -9.85 14.07 -12.32
N GLY A 213 -9.90 14.56 -13.57
CA GLY A 213 -8.71 14.95 -14.31
C GLY A 213 -7.90 13.76 -14.81
N ARG A 214 -6.61 13.98 -15.03
CA ARG A 214 -5.67 12.99 -15.57
C ARG A 214 -4.52 12.66 -14.64
N ASN A 215 -4.54 13.26 -13.45
CA ASN A 215 -3.43 13.22 -12.51
C ASN A 215 -3.73 12.22 -11.38
N GLU A 216 -3.54 12.66 -10.14
CA GLU A 216 -3.67 11.87 -8.93
C GLU A 216 -5.14 11.67 -8.52
N PHE A 217 -5.48 10.44 -8.15
CA PHE A 217 -6.77 10.05 -7.58
C PHE A 217 -6.60 9.77 -6.08
N LEU A 218 -7.35 10.51 -5.26
CA LEU A 218 -7.41 10.39 -3.79
C LEU A 218 -6.02 10.38 -3.09
N PRO A 219 -5.25 11.48 -3.15
CA PRO A 219 -3.96 11.60 -2.47
C PRO A 219 -4.05 11.62 -0.94
N SER A 220 -2.95 11.18 -0.32
CA SER A 220 -2.62 11.37 1.10
C SER A 220 -2.15 12.81 1.36
N SER A 221 -3.08 13.76 1.44
CA SER A 221 -2.81 15.18 1.71
C SER A 221 -2.98 15.52 3.20
N TYR A 222 -2.36 16.60 3.67
CA TYR A 222 -2.56 17.09 5.04
C TYR A 222 -4.05 17.33 5.35
N LEU A 223 -4.83 17.77 4.36
CA LEU A 223 -6.27 18.00 4.51
C LEU A 223 -7.07 16.69 4.62
N THR A 224 -6.73 15.67 3.83
CA THR A 224 -7.37 14.34 3.94
C THR A 224 -6.99 13.63 5.23
N LYS A 225 -5.73 13.76 5.69
CA LYS A 225 -5.30 13.29 7.03
C LYS A 225 -5.99 14.05 8.15
N TRP A 226 -6.12 15.38 8.05
CA TRP A 226 -6.78 16.21 9.04
C TRP A 226 -8.29 15.91 9.15
N LEU A 227 -8.98 15.79 8.01
CA LEU A 227 -10.38 15.37 7.96
C LEU A 227 -10.54 13.93 8.49
N GLY A 228 -9.67 13.00 8.10
CA GLY A 228 -9.65 11.63 8.63
C GLY A 228 -9.46 11.56 10.15
N THR A 229 -8.66 12.47 10.70
CA THR A 229 -8.33 12.51 12.13
C THR A 229 -9.47 13.11 12.97
N PHE A 230 -10.04 14.25 12.55
CA PHE A 230 -11.06 14.96 13.34
C PHE A 230 -12.49 14.57 12.98
N ALA A 231 -12.78 14.39 11.70
CA ALA A 231 -14.12 14.09 11.20
C ALA A 231 -14.45 12.58 11.16
N CYS A 232 -13.65 11.72 11.79
CA CYS A 232 -13.96 10.28 11.93
C CYS A 232 -13.88 9.80 13.39
N GLY A 233 -13.56 10.68 14.34
CA GLY A 233 -13.35 10.36 15.75
C GLY A 233 -14.51 10.70 16.68
N GLU A 234 -15.22 11.82 16.44
CA GLU A 234 -16.07 12.43 17.47
C GLU A 234 -17.59 12.22 17.29
N PHE A 235 -18.13 12.16 16.06
CA PHE A 235 -19.57 11.98 15.83
C PHE A 235 -19.92 10.69 15.07
N VAL A 236 -21.19 10.26 15.14
CA VAL A 236 -21.68 9.04 14.46
C VAL A 236 -21.73 9.21 12.92
N ILE A 237 -22.07 10.42 12.46
CA ILE A 237 -22.17 10.78 11.03
C ILE A 237 -20.78 10.78 10.36
N ASP A 238 -19.79 11.21 11.13
CA ASP A 238 -18.36 11.23 10.83
C ASP A 238 -17.81 9.82 10.57
N ARG A 239 -18.12 8.86 11.46
CA ARG A 239 -17.78 7.45 11.25
C ARG A 239 -18.43 6.89 9.98
N LEU A 240 -19.70 7.22 9.71
CA LEU A 240 -20.41 6.77 8.51
C LEU A 240 -19.75 7.27 7.22
N LEU A 241 -19.33 8.53 7.15
CA LEU A 241 -18.67 9.11 5.98
C LEU A 241 -17.28 8.52 5.72
N CYS A 242 -16.47 8.32 6.75
CA CYS A 242 -15.12 7.77 6.60
C CYS A 242 -15.14 6.26 6.35
N GLN A 243 -16.12 5.56 6.91
CA GLN A 243 -16.41 4.17 6.54
C GLN A 243 -16.79 4.06 5.07
N ASN A 244 -17.36 5.08 4.42
CA ASN A 244 -17.82 4.98 3.03
C ASN A 244 -16.70 4.81 2.01
N ILE A 245 -15.51 5.41 2.18
CA ILE A 245 -14.42 5.24 1.19
C ILE A 245 -13.86 3.81 1.26
N LEU A 246 -13.55 3.34 2.47
CA LEU A 246 -13.12 1.95 2.71
C LEU A 246 -14.23 0.95 2.37
N PHE A 247 -15.50 1.28 2.64
CA PHE A 247 -16.66 0.46 2.26
C PHE A 247 -16.81 0.35 0.75
N VAL A 248 -16.62 1.46 0.03
CA VAL A 248 -16.72 1.48 -1.43
C VAL A 248 -15.61 0.62 -2.05
N LEU A 249 -14.39 0.67 -1.52
CA LEU A 249 -13.26 -0.08 -2.08
C LEU A 249 -13.23 -1.54 -1.61
N CYS A 250 -13.40 -1.78 -0.31
CA CYS A 250 -13.07 -3.05 0.35
C CYS A 250 -14.27 -3.73 1.03
N GLY A 251 -15.43 -3.07 1.08
CA GLY A 251 -16.65 -3.59 1.68
C GLY A 251 -16.86 -3.17 3.15
N PRO A 252 -18.02 -3.51 3.74
CA PRO A 252 -18.41 -3.00 5.05
C PRO A 252 -17.51 -3.42 6.20
N GLU A 253 -17.51 -2.56 7.22
CA GLU A 253 -17.05 -2.92 8.55
C GLU A 253 -17.65 -4.27 8.97
N ASN A 254 -16.80 -5.10 9.58
CA ASN A 254 -17.20 -6.36 10.16
C ASN A 254 -16.69 -6.45 11.60
N LYS A 255 -17.14 -7.47 12.32
CA LYS A 255 -16.80 -7.69 13.73
C LYS A 255 -15.31 -7.95 13.99
N ASN A 256 -14.49 -8.11 12.95
CA ASN A 256 -13.06 -8.39 13.05
C ASN A 256 -12.21 -7.11 12.91
N MET A 257 -12.83 -5.95 12.64
CA MET A 257 -12.11 -4.68 12.59
C MET A 257 -11.93 -4.09 13.99
N ASN A 258 -10.70 -3.65 14.31
CA ASN A 258 -10.46 -2.97 15.58
C ASN A 258 -10.90 -1.51 15.49
N ASN A 259 -12.14 -1.27 15.92
CA ASN A 259 -12.75 0.07 15.86
C ASN A 259 -12.02 1.15 16.66
N THR A 260 -11.21 0.77 17.65
CA THR A 260 -10.40 1.75 18.40
C THR A 260 -9.23 2.30 17.59
N ARG A 261 -8.79 1.59 16.54
CA ARG A 261 -7.70 1.99 15.64
C ARG A 261 -8.19 2.59 14.32
N MET A 262 -9.50 2.79 14.14
CA MET A 262 -10.02 3.43 12.93
C MET A 262 -9.37 4.78 12.60
N PRO A 263 -9.13 5.69 13.57
CA PRO A 263 -8.43 6.94 13.28
C PRO A 263 -7.03 6.73 12.69
N VAL A 264 -6.34 5.65 13.09
CA VAL A 264 -5.03 5.30 12.55
C VAL A 264 -5.18 4.87 11.09
N TYR A 265 -6.08 3.95 10.78
CA TYR A 265 -6.26 3.47 9.40
C TYR A 265 -6.63 4.63 8.45
N LEU A 266 -7.54 5.51 8.88
CA LEU A 266 -8.01 6.65 8.09
C LEU A 266 -6.98 7.80 8.00
N SER A 267 -5.95 7.80 8.83
CA SER A 267 -4.83 8.75 8.71
C SER A 267 -3.77 8.31 7.69
N HIS A 268 -3.81 7.04 7.30
CA HIS A 268 -2.85 6.40 6.39
C HIS A 268 -3.47 5.96 5.07
N GLU A 269 -4.80 5.87 4.99
CA GLU A 269 -5.55 5.50 3.79
C GLU A 269 -6.62 6.55 3.46
N PRO A 270 -6.91 6.82 2.17
CA PRO A 270 -6.24 6.29 0.98
C PRO A 270 -4.88 6.96 0.72
N ASP A 271 -3.96 6.25 0.07
CA ASP A 271 -2.58 6.71 -0.12
C ASP A 271 -2.20 7.10 -1.57
N GLY A 272 -3.20 7.30 -2.45
CA GLY A 272 -3.01 7.84 -3.80
C GLY A 272 -2.75 6.80 -4.90
N THR A 273 -3.26 7.07 -6.11
CA THR A 273 -2.98 6.34 -7.35
C THR A 273 -3.24 7.24 -8.55
N SER A 274 -3.00 6.80 -9.78
CA SER A 274 -3.37 7.58 -10.99
C SER A 274 -4.84 7.38 -11.35
N VAL A 275 -5.46 8.40 -11.96
CA VAL A 275 -6.79 8.24 -12.57
C VAL A 275 -6.77 7.14 -13.65
N LYS A 276 -5.68 7.01 -14.40
CA LYS A 276 -5.49 5.96 -15.40
C LYS A 276 -5.54 4.54 -14.78
N ASN A 277 -5.02 4.35 -13.57
CA ASN A 277 -5.15 3.08 -12.85
C ASN A 277 -6.60 2.78 -12.44
N MET A 278 -7.41 3.81 -12.14
CA MET A 278 -8.83 3.62 -11.81
C MET A 278 -9.69 3.29 -13.03
N ILE A 279 -9.27 3.75 -14.22
CA ILE A 279 -9.93 3.46 -15.50
C ILE A 279 -9.64 2.03 -15.96
N HIS A 280 -8.45 1.51 -15.65
CA HIS A 280 -8.00 0.17 -16.02
C HIS A 280 -8.60 -0.93 -15.12
#